data_AF-A0A9X5UL55-F1
#
_entry.id   AF-A0A9X5UL55-F1
#
_cell.length_a   1.000
_cell.length_b   1.000
_cell.length_c   1.000
_cell.angle_alpha   90.00
_cell.angle_beta   90.00
_cell.angle_gamma   90.00
#
_symmetry.space_group_name_H-M   'P 1'
#
loop_
_entity.id
_entity.type
_entity.pdbx_description
1 polymer ?
#
loop_
_entity_poly.entity_id
_entity_poly.type
_entity_poly.pdbx_seq_one_letter_code
_entity_poly.pdbx_strand_id
1 'polypeptide(L)'
;MTTVGFSGHQNLPIAGIDYITSELTNHLRAVPTPLVGLASLAAGADQLFARLVLRLGGSLRVVIPSDHYMTTFQSNADLAGFHELLRQSSETRVLDFDSPSEEAFFAAGRAVVEEADEILVVWDSLPARGLGGTADVVSYANIRGKQVTTVWPAGLRR
;
A
#
# COMPACT_ATOMS: atom_id res chain seq x y z
N MET A 1 -4.36 -14.70 12.82
CA MET A 1 -3.53 -13.99 11.83
C MET A 1 -4.46 -13.00 11.15
N THR A 2 -4.07 -11.74 11.05
CA THR A 2 -4.89 -10.69 10.43
C THR A 2 -4.07 -10.03 9.34
N THR A 3 -4.64 -9.95 8.13
CA THR A 3 -4.00 -9.36 6.96
C THR A 3 -4.57 -7.99 6.70
N VAL A 4 -3.70 -6.97 6.76
CA VAL A 4 -4.05 -5.59 6.41
C VAL A 4 -3.51 -5.30 5.02
N GLY A 5 -4.40 -5.11 4.06
CA GLY A 5 -4.05 -4.66 2.72
C GLY A 5 -3.88 -3.15 2.69
N PHE A 6 -2.96 -2.66 1.86
CA PHE A 6 -2.63 -1.24 1.81
C PHE A 6 -2.60 -0.67 0.39
N SER A 7 -3.02 0.58 0.26
CA SER A 7 -2.82 1.42 -0.92
C SER A 7 -2.71 2.88 -0.50
N GLY A 8 -1.80 3.66 -1.10
CA GLY A 8 -1.68 5.07 -0.74
C GLY A 8 -0.95 5.93 -1.75
N HIS A 9 -0.92 7.23 -1.46
CA HIS A 9 -0.22 8.22 -2.29
C HIS A 9 1.30 8.02 -2.31
N GLN A 10 1.89 8.12 -3.50
CA GLN A 10 3.35 8.05 -3.64
C GLN A 10 4.08 9.28 -3.12
N ASN A 11 3.43 10.45 -3.18
CA ASN A 11 3.96 11.70 -2.67
C ASN A 11 3.12 12.14 -1.47
N LEU A 12 3.73 12.10 -0.29
CA LEU A 12 3.10 12.57 0.95
C LEU A 12 3.54 14.00 1.26
N PRO A 13 2.61 14.92 1.54
CA PRO A 13 2.95 16.28 1.95
C PRO A 13 3.67 16.24 3.30
N ILE A 14 4.82 16.93 3.41
CA ILE A 14 5.66 16.97 4.62
C ILE A 14 4.83 17.32 5.87
N ALA A 15 3.92 18.29 5.75
CA ALA A 15 3.05 18.74 6.83
C ALA A 15 2.09 17.65 7.36
N GLY A 16 1.85 16.57 6.60
CA GLY A 16 0.97 15.47 6.98
C GLY A 16 1.68 14.20 7.44
N ILE A 17 3.00 14.08 7.25
CA ILE A 17 3.73 12.82 7.47
C ILE A 17 3.61 12.33 8.91
N ASP A 18 3.75 13.22 9.90
CA ASP A 18 3.70 12.84 11.31
C ASP A 18 2.32 12.33 11.72
N TYR A 19 1.26 13.00 11.24
CA TYR A 19 -0.12 12.56 11.45
C TYR A 19 -0.36 11.19 10.80
N ILE A 20 -0.02 11.05 9.52
CA ILE A 20 -0.21 9.80 8.76
C ILE A 20 0.53 8.66 9.46
N THR A 21 1.79 8.87 9.84
CA THR A 21 2.60 7.87 10.53
C THR A 21 1.98 7.46 11.87
N SER A 22 1.47 8.43 12.64
CA SER A 22 0.84 8.18 13.94
C SER A 22 -0.45 7.37 13.79
N GLU A 23 -1.32 7.76 12.87
CA GLU A 23 -2.60 7.07 12.62
C GLU A 23 -2.39 5.66 12.06
N LEU A 24 -1.47 5.48 11.11
CA LEU A 24 -1.10 4.13 10.64
C LEU A 24 -0.57 3.26 11.79
N THR A 25 0.29 3.83 12.64
CA THR A 25 0.84 3.10 13.79
C THR A 25 -0.25 2.71 14.79
N ASN A 26 -1.16 3.63 15.09
CA ASN A 26 -2.27 3.40 16.02
C ASN A 26 -3.22 2.31 15.49
N HIS A 27 -3.57 2.38 14.21
CA HIS A 27 -4.38 1.35 13.55
C HIS A 27 -3.69 -0.02 13.63
N LEU A 28 -2.45 -0.12 13.18
CA LEU A 28 -1.71 -1.39 13.12
C LEU A 28 -1.47 -2.01 14.50
N ARG A 29 -1.34 -1.21 15.57
CA ARG A 29 -1.23 -1.72 16.94
C ARG A 29 -2.54 -2.32 17.47
N ALA A 30 -3.67 -1.85 16.97
CA ALA A 30 -4.99 -2.36 17.36
C ALA A 30 -5.35 -3.66 16.63
N VAL A 31 -4.64 -4.00 15.55
CA VAL A 31 -4.88 -5.21 14.76
C VAL A 31 -4.44 -6.47 15.53
N PRO A 32 -5.28 -7.52 15.61
CA PRO A 32 -4.91 -8.77 16.28
C PRO A 32 -3.68 -9.45 15.66
N THR A 33 -2.79 -9.95 16.51
CA THR A 33 -1.58 -10.66 16.08
C THR A 33 -1.85 -12.15 15.76
N PRO A 34 -1.04 -12.79 14.89
CA PRO A 34 0.04 -12.18 14.10
C PRO A 34 -0.50 -11.27 13.00
N LEU A 35 0.11 -10.07 12.87
CA LEU A 35 -0.18 -9.05 11.87
C LEU A 35 0.59 -9.33 10.58
N VAL A 36 -0.10 -9.28 9.44
CA VAL A 36 0.50 -9.38 8.12
C VAL A 36 0.15 -8.14 7.31
N GLY A 37 1.14 -7.38 6.86
CA GLY A 37 0.95 -6.30 5.89
C GLY A 37 1.00 -6.83 4.47
N LEU A 38 0.10 -6.37 3.60
CA LEU A 38 0.03 -6.74 2.20
C LEU A 38 -0.02 -5.49 1.31
N ALA A 39 0.99 -5.28 0.46
CA ALA A 39 1.12 -4.08 -0.37
C ALA A 39 1.92 -4.32 -1.65
N SER A 40 1.99 -3.32 -2.54
CA SER A 40 2.80 -3.37 -3.77
C SER A 40 4.14 -2.62 -3.65
N LEU A 41 4.42 -2.04 -2.47
CA LEU A 41 5.66 -1.33 -2.15
C LEU A 41 5.97 -0.14 -3.09
N ALA A 42 4.93 0.49 -3.66
CA ALA A 42 5.11 1.75 -4.37
C ALA A 42 5.84 2.79 -3.51
N ALA A 43 6.48 3.78 -4.14
CA ALA A 43 7.12 4.88 -3.40
C ALA A 43 6.16 5.54 -2.39
N GLY A 44 6.68 6.20 -1.36
CA GLY A 44 5.88 6.92 -0.38
C GLY A 44 5.09 6.04 0.60
N ALA A 45 3.76 6.17 0.59
CA ALA A 45 2.90 5.62 1.64
C ALA A 45 3.00 4.10 1.79
N ASP A 46 3.13 3.36 0.69
CA ASP A 46 3.28 1.91 0.66
C ASP A 46 4.53 1.46 1.44
N GLN A 47 5.67 2.11 1.19
CA GLN A 47 6.91 1.82 1.91
C GLN A 47 6.85 2.26 3.38
N LEU A 48 6.19 3.38 3.68
CA LEU A 48 5.96 3.81 5.07
C LEU A 48 5.15 2.76 5.84
N PHE A 49 4.02 2.33 5.28
CA PHE A 49 3.19 1.26 5.85
C PHE A 49 4.00 -0.01 6.09
N ALA A 50 4.77 -0.46 5.09
CA ALA A 50 5.54 -1.69 5.19
C ALA A 50 6.59 -1.64 6.32
N ARG A 51 7.28 -0.50 6.46
CA ARG A 51 8.23 -0.28 7.56
C ARG A 51 7.55 -0.30 8.93
N LEU A 52 6.33 0.25 9.05
CA LEU A 52 5.57 0.23 10.29
C LEU A 52 5.12 -1.18 10.67
N VAL A 53 4.65 -1.98 9.72
CA VAL A 53 4.30 -3.39 9.93
C VAL A 53 5.50 -4.16 10.51
N LEU A 54 6.66 -4.07 9.87
CA LEU A 54 7.88 -4.74 10.34
C LEU A 54 8.32 -4.24 11.72
N ARG A 55 8.28 -2.92 11.95
CA ARG A 55 8.65 -2.30 13.24
C ARG A 55 7.77 -2.81 14.39
N LEU A 56 6.51 -3.13 14.11
CA LEU A 56 5.56 -3.68 15.07
C LEU A 56 5.67 -5.21 15.22
N GLY A 57 6.65 -5.85 14.57
CA GLY A 57 6.87 -7.29 14.62
C GLY A 57 5.94 -8.11 13.72
N GLY A 58 5.23 -7.47 12.79
CA GLY A 58 4.44 -8.15 11.76
C GLY A 58 5.30 -8.66 10.61
N SER A 59 4.69 -9.45 9.73
CA SER A 59 5.32 -9.93 8.49
C SER A 59 4.77 -9.19 7.25
N LEU A 60 5.54 -9.20 6.16
CA LEU A 60 5.18 -8.53 4.91
C LEU A 60 4.94 -9.54 3.80
N ARG A 61 3.83 -9.37 3.10
CA ARG A 61 3.56 -10.01 1.81
C ARG A 61 3.52 -8.94 0.72
N VAL A 62 4.11 -9.22 -0.42
CA VAL A 62 4.28 -8.24 -1.50
C VAL A 62 3.65 -8.76 -2.78
N VAL A 63 2.80 -7.94 -3.40
CA VAL A 63 2.27 -8.18 -4.75
C VAL A 63 2.97 -7.23 -5.71
N ILE A 64 3.78 -7.78 -6.62
CA ILE A 64 4.48 -6.99 -7.64
C ILE A 64 3.59 -6.92 -8.88
N PRO A 65 3.21 -5.72 -9.36
CA PRO A 65 2.26 -5.58 -10.47
C PRO A 65 2.70 -6.17 -11.81
N SER A 66 4.01 -6.18 -12.10
CA SER A 66 4.57 -6.61 -13.39
C SER A 66 6.06 -6.90 -13.27
N ASP A 67 6.64 -7.61 -14.25
CA ASP A 67 8.06 -7.95 -14.30
C ASP A 67 8.96 -6.70 -14.34
N HIS A 68 8.54 -5.66 -15.06
CA HIS A 68 9.27 -4.40 -15.18
C HIS A 68 8.81 -3.33 -14.18
N TYR A 69 8.17 -3.71 -13.07
CA TYR A 69 7.67 -2.74 -12.09
C TYR A 69 8.75 -1.79 -11.55
N MET A 70 9.97 -2.28 -11.35
CA MET A 70 11.07 -1.46 -10.83
C MET A 70 11.43 -0.27 -11.73
N THR A 71 11.08 -0.32 -13.03
CA THR A 71 11.35 0.80 -13.95
C THR A 71 10.46 2.02 -13.69
N THR A 72 9.44 1.91 -12.82
CA THR A 72 8.56 3.02 -12.47
C THR A 72 9.15 3.93 -11.40
N PHE A 73 10.19 3.49 -10.68
CA PHE A 73 10.80 4.27 -9.61
C PHE A 73 11.69 5.37 -10.17
N GLN A 74 11.36 6.62 -9.87
CA GLN A 74 12.09 7.80 -10.33
C GLN A 74 13.29 8.16 -9.44
N SER A 75 13.28 7.69 -8.19
CA SER A 75 14.27 8.00 -7.16
C SER A 75 15.05 6.76 -6.79
N ASN A 76 16.39 6.88 -6.79
CA ASN A 76 17.27 5.82 -6.29
C ASN A 76 17.00 5.47 -4.83
N ALA A 77 16.53 6.45 -4.03
CA ALA A 77 16.19 6.21 -2.63
C ALA A 77 14.93 5.35 -2.50
N ASP A 78 13.89 5.62 -3.29
CA ASP A 78 12.65 4.83 -3.27
C ASP A 78 12.89 3.42 -3.81
N LEU A 79 13.72 3.28 -4.86
CA LEU A 79 14.10 1.97 -5.39
C LEU A 79 14.94 1.16 -4.38
N ALA A 80 15.88 1.82 -3.68
CA ALA A 80 16.64 1.17 -2.62
C ALA A 80 15.72 0.72 -1.46
N GLY A 81 14.76 1.56 -1.08
CA GLY A 81 13.73 1.23 -0.08
C GLY A 81 12.85 0.05 -0.50
N PHE A 82 12.45 -0.01 -1.77
CA PHE A 82 11.73 -1.14 -2.35
C PHE A 82 12.55 -2.43 -2.21
N HIS A 83 13.81 -2.46 -2.64
CA HIS A 83 14.67 -3.65 -2.51
C HIS A 83 14.91 -4.07 -1.05
N GLU A 84 15.08 -3.10 -0.15
CA GLU A 84 15.27 -3.35 1.27
C GLU A 84 14.04 -4.05 1.88
N LEU A 85 12.84 -3.57 1.56
CA LEU A 85 11.58 -4.12 2.04
C LEU A 85 11.26 -5.46 1.39
N LEU A 86 11.54 -5.61 0.09
CA LEU A 86 11.34 -6.85 -0.62
C LEU A 86 12.16 -8.00 -0.02
N ARG A 87 13.42 -7.76 0.34
CA ARG A 87 14.28 -8.74 1.04
C ARG A 87 13.78 -9.14 2.43
N GLN A 88 12.96 -8.28 3.06
CA GLN A 88 12.37 -8.54 4.38
C GLN A 88 10.96 -9.14 4.28
N SER A 89 10.39 -9.25 3.08
CA SER A 89 9.09 -9.86 2.88
C SER A 89 9.15 -11.37 3.15
N SER A 90 8.11 -11.90 3.78
CA SER A 90 7.92 -13.33 3.97
C SER A 90 7.39 -14.03 2.71
N GLU A 91 6.74 -13.27 1.83
CA GLU A 91 6.19 -13.76 0.57
C GLU A 91 6.21 -12.65 -0.48
N THR A 92 6.56 -12.99 -1.71
CA THR A 92 6.48 -12.11 -2.87
C THR A 92 5.79 -12.86 -4.00
N ARG A 93 4.82 -12.22 -4.63
CA ARG A 93 4.16 -12.72 -5.84
C ARG A 93 4.20 -11.66 -6.93
N VAL A 94 4.73 -12.02 -8.10
CA VAL A 94 4.66 -11.19 -9.31
C VAL A 94 3.44 -11.59 -10.11
N LEU A 95 2.68 -10.62 -10.59
CA LEU A 95 1.55 -10.87 -11.49
C LEU A 95 2.02 -11.02 -12.94
N ASP A 96 1.23 -11.75 -13.74
CA ASP A 96 1.52 -12.09 -15.13
C ASP A 96 1.27 -10.90 -16.07
N PHE A 97 2.09 -9.86 -15.92
CA PHE A 97 2.13 -8.67 -16.77
C PHE A 97 3.59 -8.32 -17.09
N ASP A 98 3.90 -8.22 -18.37
CA ASP A 98 5.26 -7.86 -18.81
C ASP A 98 5.65 -6.44 -18.38
N SER A 99 4.74 -5.47 -18.53
CA SER A 99 5.02 -4.05 -18.33
C SER A 99 4.16 -3.38 -17.27
N PRO A 100 4.68 -2.36 -16.56
CA PRO A 100 3.91 -1.58 -15.60
C PRO A 100 2.87 -0.70 -16.29
N SER A 101 1.66 -1.24 -16.41
CA SER A 101 0.48 -0.59 -16.98
C SER A 101 -0.52 -0.24 -15.90
N GLU A 102 -1.48 0.64 -16.22
CA GLU A 102 -2.60 0.96 -15.33
C GLU A 102 -3.41 -0.31 -14.96
N GLU A 103 -3.57 -1.22 -15.91
CA GLU A 103 -4.20 -2.53 -15.71
C GLU A 103 -3.42 -3.42 -14.75
N ALA A 104 -2.09 -3.45 -14.87
CA ALA A 104 -1.21 -4.20 -13.97
C ALA A 104 -1.29 -3.65 -12.54
N PHE A 105 -1.26 -2.31 -12.37
CA PHE A 105 -1.42 -1.67 -11.07
C PHE A 105 -2.79 -1.97 -10.45
N PHE A 106 -3.85 -1.89 -11.25
CA PHE A 106 -5.19 -2.22 -10.75
C PHE A 106 -5.31 -3.71 -10.42
N ALA A 107 -4.72 -4.62 -11.21
CA ALA A 107 -4.69 -6.04 -10.91
C ALA A 107 -3.98 -6.33 -9.57
N ALA A 108 -2.86 -5.65 -9.29
CA ALA A 108 -2.17 -5.74 -8.00
C ALA A 108 -3.05 -5.21 -6.86
N GLY A 109 -3.69 -4.05 -7.04
CA GLY A 109 -4.62 -3.51 -6.05
C GLY A 109 -5.80 -4.45 -5.76
N ARG A 110 -6.37 -5.09 -6.79
CA ARG A 110 -7.43 -6.09 -6.61
C ARG A 110 -6.94 -7.32 -5.86
N ALA A 111 -5.74 -7.82 -6.19
CA ALA A 111 -5.12 -8.93 -5.48
C ALA A 111 -4.94 -8.62 -3.99
N VAL A 112 -4.44 -7.42 -3.66
CA VAL A 112 -4.35 -6.95 -2.26
C VAL A 112 -5.72 -6.97 -1.59
N VAL A 113 -6.76 -6.47 -2.26
CA VAL A 113 -8.13 -6.44 -1.73
C VAL A 113 -8.71 -7.82 -1.47
N GLU A 114 -8.54 -8.77 -2.38
CA GLU A 114 -9.10 -10.12 -2.22
C GLU A 114 -8.47 -10.85 -1.03
N GLU A 115 -7.15 -10.70 -0.83
CA GLU A 115 -6.36 -11.45 0.15
C GLU A 115 -6.32 -10.82 1.54
N ALA A 116 -6.67 -9.54 1.67
CA ALA A 116 -6.68 -8.83 2.95
C ALA A 116 -8.00 -9.01 3.72
N ASP A 117 -7.93 -9.00 5.04
CA ASP A 117 -9.11 -9.00 5.92
C ASP A 117 -9.73 -7.59 6.01
N GLU A 118 -8.87 -6.56 6.03
CA GLU A 118 -9.26 -5.15 5.97
C GLU A 118 -8.30 -4.35 5.07
N ILE A 119 -8.75 -3.18 4.62
CA ILE A 119 -7.98 -2.29 3.74
C ILE A 119 -7.72 -0.97 4.46
N LEU A 120 -6.45 -0.61 4.58
CA LEU A 120 -6.00 0.66 5.11
C LEU A 120 -5.48 1.52 3.95
N VAL A 121 -5.94 2.76 3.81
CA VAL A 121 -5.50 3.64 2.73
C VAL A 121 -5.02 5.00 3.21
N VAL A 122 -3.94 5.51 2.60
CA VAL A 122 -3.50 6.90 2.77
C VAL A 122 -3.92 7.69 1.53
N TRP A 123 -5.06 8.38 1.65
CA TRP A 123 -5.77 8.92 0.50
C TRP A 123 -6.59 10.16 0.85
N ASP A 124 -6.47 11.20 0.03
CA ASP A 124 -7.13 12.51 0.13
C ASP A 124 -8.61 12.52 -0.30
N SER A 125 -9.20 11.33 -0.51
CA SER A 125 -10.57 11.16 -1.02
C SER A 125 -10.82 11.71 -2.43
N LEU A 126 -9.75 12.08 -3.17
CA LEU A 126 -9.88 12.59 -4.54
C LEU A 126 -9.88 11.45 -5.57
N PRO A 127 -10.57 11.62 -6.72
CA PRO A 127 -10.57 10.63 -7.80
C PRO A 127 -9.16 10.26 -8.25
N ALA A 128 -9.00 9.03 -8.78
CA ALA A 128 -7.76 8.63 -9.41
C ALA A 128 -7.49 9.47 -10.68
N ARG A 129 -6.20 9.66 -11.02
CA ARG A 129 -5.79 10.37 -12.25
C ARG A 129 -5.79 9.47 -13.51
N GLY A 130 -5.94 8.16 -13.30
CA GLY A 130 -5.89 7.07 -14.26
C GLY A 130 -6.21 5.77 -13.53
N LEU A 131 -6.36 4.65 -14.24
CA LEU A 131 -6.75 3.38 -13.64
C LEU A 131 -5.61 2.84 -12.74
N GLY A 132 -6.00 2.18 -11.64
CA GLY A 132 -5.07 1.55 -10.70
C GLY A 132 -4.55 2.47 -9.62
N GLY A 133 -5.13 3.67 -9.47
CA GLY A 133 -4.88 4.54 -8.34
C GLY A 133 -5.62 4.08 -7.08
N THR A 134 -5.28 4.69 -5.94
CA THR A 134 -5.91 4.36 -4.63
C THR A 134 -7.43 4.48 -4.65
N ALA A 135 -8.01 5.44 -5.39
CA ALA A 135 -9.46 5.56 -5.50
C ALA A 135 -10.12 4.34 -6.17
N ASP A 136 -9.47 3.73 -7.17
CA ASP A 136 -9.98 2.53 -7.82
C ASP A 136 -9.89 1.31 -6.89
N VAL A 137 -8.81 1.22 -6.12
CA VAL A 137 -8.65 0.17 -5.09
C VAL A 137 -9.72 0.31 -4.01
N VAL A 138 -10.01 1.53 -3.54
CA VAL A 138 -11.09 1.81 -2.57
C VAL A 138 -12.45 1.45 -3.16
N SER A 139 -12.72 1.85 -4.41
CA SER A 139 -13.97 1.52 -5.08
C SER A 139 -14.15 0.00 -5.20
N TYR A 140 -13.10 -0.71 -5.60
CA TYR A 140 -13.10 -2.16 -5.68
C TYR A 140 -13.31 -2.82 -4.30
N ALA A 141 -12.60 -2.37 -3.26
CA ALA A 141 -12.76 -2.86 -1.90
C ALA A 141 -14.22 -2.72 -1.41
N ASN A 142 -14.86 -1.59 -1.68
CA ASN A 142 -16.27 -1.37 -1.36
C ASN A 142 -17.20 -2.34 -2.11
N ILE A 143 -16.96 -2.58 -3.40
CA ILE A 143 -17.71 -3.56 -4.21
C ILE A 143 -17.59 -4.97 -3.61
N ARG A 144 -16.42 -5.31 -3.06
CA ARG A 144 -16.15 -6.60 -2.41
C ARG A 144 -16.61 -6.66 -0.95
N GLY A 145 -17.20 -5.59 -0.43
CA GLY A 145 -17.68 -5.51 0.96
C GLY A 145 -16.55 -5.53 1.99
N LYS A 146 -15.32 -5.17 1.61
CA LYS A 146 -14.17 -5.08 2.54
C LYS A 146 -14.27 -3.82 3.37
N GLN A 147 -13.88 -3.90 4.63
CA GLN A 147 -13.75 -2.72 5.48
C GLN A 147 -12.59 -1.85 4.97
N VAL A 148 -12.85 -0.57 4.71
CA VAL A 148 -11.86 0.41 4.28
C VAL A 148 -11.69 1.49 5.35
N THR A 149 -10.48 1.61 5.88
CA THR A 149 -10.09 2.69 6.81
C THR A 149 -9.22 3.68 6.06
N THR A 150 -9.62 4.95 6.00
CA THR A 150 -8.88 6.01 5.31
C THR A 150 -8.14 6.90 6.31
N VAL A 151 -6.85 7.12 6.07
CA VAL A 151 -5.97 8.00 6.85
C VAL A 151 -5.57 9.19 5.99
N TRP A 152 -6.09 10.36 6.32
CA TRP A 152 -5.68 11.63 5.72
C TRP A 152 -5.98 12.80 6.66
N PRO A 153 -5.04 13.74 6.87
CA PRO A 153 -5.30 14.91 7.70
C PRO A 153 -6.42 15.78 7.12
N ALA A 154 -7.41 16.13 7.95
CA ALA A 154 -8.51 16.99 7.54
C ALA A 154 -8.00 18.35 7.01
N GLY A 155 -8.49 18.77 5.85
CA GLY A 155 -8.14 20.05 5.22
C GLY A 155 -6.77 20.09 4.54
N LEU A 156 -5.97 19.03 4.61
CA LEU A 156 -4.68 18.99 3.93
C LEU A 156 -4.86 18.71 2.43
N ARG A 157 -4.25 19.57 1.60
CA ARG A 157 -4.16 19.35 0.15
C ARG A 157 -2.86 18.60 -0.17
N ARG A 158 -2.96 17.67 -1.11
CA ARG A 158 -1.83 16.91 -1.63
C ARG A 158 -0.97 17.75 -2.59
#